data_AF-A0AAJ7S3I0-F1
#
_entry.id   AF-A0AAJ7S3I0-F1
#
_cell.length_a   1.000
_cell.length_b   1.000
_cell.length_c   1.000
_cell.angle_alpha   90.00
_cell.angle_beta   90.00
_cell.angle_gamma   90.00
#
_symmetry.space_group_name_H-M   'P 1'
#
loop_
_entity.id
_entity.type
_entity.pdbx_description
1 polymer ?
#
loop_
_entity_poly.entity_id
_entity_poly.type
_entity_poly.pdbx_seq_one_letter_code
_entity_poly.pdbx_strand_id
1 'polypeptide(L)' 'MDDTVYNFMKLRNRPYSLNDIVSNLHNELGKSAVQKSLDKLVEKGKVFVKAYGKQKIYCPVQDTTQSIEELMRID' A
#
# COMPACT_ATOMS: atom_id res chain seq x y z
N MET A 1 -8.50 9.77 -4.90
CA MET A 1 -8.87 8.45 -4.35
C MET A 1 -7.67 7.51 -4.33
N ASP A 2 -7.01 7.29 -5.47
CA ASP A 2 -5.75 6.54 -5.55
C ASP A 2 -4.71 7.06 -4.54
N ASP A 3 -4.54 8.39 -4.45
CA ASP A 3 -3.60 9.00 -3.51
C ASP A 3 -3.99 8.80 -2.04
N THR A 4 -5.28 8.77 -1.72
CA THR A 4 -5.78 8.49 -0.37
C THR A 4 -5.38 7.08 0.07
N VAL A 5 -5.64 6.08 -0.80
CA VAL A 5 -5.27 4.68 -0.55
C VAL A 5 -3.76 4.53 -0.48
N TYR A 6 -3.02 5.16 -1.40
CA TYR A 6 -1.56 5.09 -1.42
C TYR A 6 -0.93 5.74 -0.18
N ASN A 7 -1.36 6.94 0.20
CA ASN A 7 -0.84 7.64 1.37
C ASN A 7 -1.13 6.88 2.66
N PHE A 8 -2.33 6.31 2.79
CA PHE A 8 -2.66 5.40 3.89
C PHE A 8 -1.66 4.23 3.96
N MET A 9 -1.46 3.52 2.84
CA MET A 9 -0.55 2.37 2.80
C MET A 9 0.90 2.78 3.06
N LYS A 10 1.36 3.89 2.49
CA LYS A 10 2.73 4.38 2.62
C LYS A 10 3.03 4.85 4.04
N LEU A 11 2.10 5.56 4.69
CA LEU A 11 2.22 6.01 6.08
C LEU A 11 2.25 4.82 7.04
N ARG A 12 1.38 3.83 6.83
CA ARG A 12 1.33 2.62 7.67
C ARG A 12 2.49 1.67 7.41
N ASN A 13 3.01 1.67 6.19
CA ASN A 13 4.09 0.82 5.68
C ASN A 13 3.93 -0.67 6.07
N ARG A 14 2.70 -1.18 6.01
CA ARG A 14 2.35 -2.55 6.36
C ARG A 14 1.57 -3.22 5.22
N PRO A 15 1.68 -4.55 5.04
CA PRO A 15 0.84 -5.29 4.12
C PRO A 15 -0.61 -5.38 4.62
N TYR A 16 -1.59 -5.25 3.72
CA TYR A 16 -3.02 -5.32 4.03
C TYR A 16 -3.82 -6.12 3.00
N SER A 17 -4.92 -6.73 3.42
CA SER A 17 -5.93 -7.22 2.47
C SER A 17 -6.85 -6.09 2.00
N LEU A 18 -7.59 -6.30 0.90
CA LEU A 18 -8.60 -5.34 0.43
C LEU A 18 -9.61 -4.97 1.52
N ASN A 19 -10.11 -5.97 2.27
CA ASN A 19 -11.10 -5.74 3.31
C ASN A 19 -10.52 -4.90 4.45
N ASP A 20 -9.27 -5.15 4.83
CA ASP A 20 -8.60 -4.38 5.88
C ASP A 20 -8.44 -2.93 5.45
N ILE A 21 -8.05 -2.67 4.21
CA ILE A 21 -7.90 -1.30 3.69
C ILE A 21 -9.24 -0.56 3.74
N VAL A 22 -10.32 -1.18 3.27
CA VAL A 22 -11.67 -0.60 3.31
C VAL A 22 -12.09 -0.29 4.76
N SER A 23 -11.85 -1.22 5.69
CA SER A 23 -12.17 -1.03 7.10
C SER A 23 -11.32 0.05 7.78
N ASN A 24 -10.04 0.16 7.42
CA ASN A 24 -9.13 1.17 7.98
C ASN A 24 -9.38 2.58 7.41
N LEU A 25 -10.03 2.67 6.24
CA LEU A 25 -10.50 3.92 5.65
C LEU A 25 -11.94 4.27 6.11
N HIS A 26 -12.35 3.76 7.27
CA HIS A 26 -13.66 4.00 7.90
C HIS A 26 -14.88 3.77 7.00
N ASN A 27 -14.76 2.91 5.98
CA ASN A 27 -15.78 2.69 4.94
C ASN A 27 -16.20 3.97 4.18
N GLU A 28 -15.39 5.04 4.20
CA GLU A 28 -15.64 6.24 3.39
C GLU A 28 -15.57 5.94 1.89
N LEU A 29 -14.81 4.91 1.53
CA LEU A 29 -14.60 4.45 0.16
C LEU A 29 -15.18 3.05 -0.02
N GLY A 30 -16.06 2.91 -1.01
CA GLY A 30 -16.66 1.62 -1.34
C GLY A 30 -15.61 0.59 -1.80
N LYS A 31 -15.84 -0.69 -1.47
CA LYS A 31 -14.91 -1.80 -1.76
C LYS A 31 -14.46 -1.88 -3.22
N SER A 32 -15.39 -1.71 -4.16
CA SER A 32 -15.09 -1.70 -5.61
C SER A 32 -14.15 -0.56 -6.00
N ALA A 33 -14.35 0.61 -5.40
CA ALA A 33 -13.55 1.78 -5.70
C ALA A 33 -12.14 1.67 -5.08
N VAL A 34 -12.00 1.09 -3.88
CA VAL A 34 -10.69 0.76 -3.30
C VAL A 34 -9.95 -0.29 -4.14
N GLN A 35 -10.65 -1.34 -4.60
CA GLN A 35 -10.06 -2.33 -5.49
C GLN A 35 -9.52 -1.69 -6.78
N LYS A 36 -10.32 -0.86 -7.45
CA LYS A 36 -9.87 -0.11 -8.65
C LYS A 36 -8.65 0.78 -8.36
N SER A 37 -8.61 1.41 -7.19
CA SER A 37 -7.47 2.24 -6.78
C SER A 37 -6.21 1.40 -6.60
N LEU A 38 -6.32 0.23 -5.97
CA LEU A 38 -5.22 -0.71 -5.78
C LEU A 38 -4.71 -1.25 -7.12
N ASP A 39 -5.60 -1.62 -8.04
CA ASP A 39 -5.22 -2.10 -9.36
C ASP A 39 -4.40 -1.04 -10.12
N LYS A 40 -4.84 0.23 -10.11
CA LYS A 40 -4.06 1.34 -10.68
C LYS A 40 -2.72 1.56 -9.98
N LEU A 41 -2.64 1.40 -8.67
CA LEU A 41 -1.39 1.56 -7.92
C LEU A 41 -0.41 0.42 -8.20
N VAL A 42 -0.92 -0.78 -8.47
CA VAL A 42 -0.14 -1.93 -8.93
C VAL A 42 0.38 -1.69 -10.35
N GLU A 43 -0.46 -1.23 -11.27
CA GLU A 43 -0.04 -0.84 -12.62
C GLU A 43 1.05 0.25 -12.61
N LYS A 44 0.94 1.21 -11.68
CA LYS A 44 1.94 2.28 -11.49
C LYS A 44 3.21 1.83 -10.76
N GLY A 45 3.30 0.58 -10.31
CA GLY A 45 4.45 0.07 -9.54
C GLY A 45 4.63 0.71 -8.15
N LYS A 46 3.61 1.40 -7.63
CA LYS A 46 3.64 2.04 -6.30
C LYS A 46 3.26 1.06 -5.19
N VAL A 47 2.45 0.06 -5.52
CA VAL A 47 2.01 -1.03 -4.65
C VAL A 47 2.28 -2.33 -5.40
N PHE A 48 2.62 -3.40 -4.70
CA PHE A 48 2.63 -4.74 -5.28
C PHE A 48 1.62 -5.62 -4.56
N VAL A 49 1.13 -6.64 -5.27
CA VAL A 49 0.17 -7.60 -4.75
C VAL A 49 0.77 -8.99 -4.75
N LYS A 50 0.56 -9.73 -3.66
CA LYS A 50 0.89 -11.15 -3.55
C LYS A 50 -0.36 -11.95 -3.26
N ALA A 51 -0.58 -13.00 -4.06
CA ALA A 51 -1.71 -13.91 -3.90
C ALA A 51 -1.33 -15.09 -2.99
N TYR A 52 -2.22 -15.42 -2.06
CA TYR A 52 -2.14 -16.56 -1.17
C TYR A 52 -3.45 -17.34 -1.28
N GLY A 53 -3.49 -18.29 -2.21
CA GLY A 53 -4.73 -18.99 -2.58
C GLY A 53 -5.78 -18.00 -3.08
N LYS A 54 -6.90 -17.90 -2.35
CA LYS A 54 -8.00 -16.97 -2.66
C LYS A 54 -7.78 -15.54 -2.16
N GLN A 55 -6.79 -15.33 -1.29
CA GLN A 55 -6.54 -14.03 -0.67
C GLN A 55 -5.48 -13.24 -1.44
N LYS A 56 -5.65 -11.92 -1.50
CA LYS A 56 -4.67 -10.97 -2.06
C LYS A 56 -4.20 -10.04 -0.95
N ILE A 57 -2.88 -9.90 -0.83
CA ILE A 57 -2.22 -8.98 0.10
C ILE A 57 -1.51 -7.91 -0.72
N TYR A 58 -1.81 -6.65 -0.42
CA TYR A 58 -1.23 -5.48 -1.06
C TYR A 58 -0.19 -4.85 -0.14
N CYS A 59 0.95 -4.46 -0.70
CA CYS A 59 2.05 -3.86 0.06
C CYS A 59 2.61 -2.65 -0.71
N PRO A 60 2.84 -1.49 -0.05
CA PRO A 60 3.47 -0.36 -0.72
C PRO A 60 4.93 -0.70 -1.07
N VAL A 61 5.38 -0.25 -2.24
CA VAL A 61 6.80 -0.38 -2.60
C VAL A 61 7.62 0.56 -1.72
N GLN A 62 8.63 -0.02 -1.07
CA GLN A 62 9.60 0.71 -0.26
C GLN A 62 10.73 1.18 -1.16
N ASP A 63 11.14 2.43 -0.98
CA ASP A 63 12.27 2.97 -1.71
C ASP A 63 13.55 2.57 -0.96
N THR A 64 14.50 1.97 -1.67
CA THR A 64 15.77 1.49 -1.08
C THR A 64 16.93 2.43 -1.38
N THR A 65 16.69 3.65 -1.85
CA THR A 65 17.73 4.65 -2.16
C THR A 65 18.40 5.24 -0.92
N GLN A 66 18.34 4.58 0.24
CA GLN A 66 18.95 5.08 1.47
C GLN A 66 20.47 4.97 1.38
N SER A 67 21.17 6.08 1.63
CA SER A 67 22.62 6.09 1.69
C SER A 67 23.11 5.41 2.97
N ILE A 68 24.11 4.54 2.83
CA ILE A 68 24.80 3.92 3.98
C ILE A 68 25.39 5.01 4.89
N GLU A 69 25.91 6.09 4.32
CA GLU A 69 26.49 7.21 5.08
C GLU A 69 25.43 7.98 5.88
N GLU A 70 24.21 8.12 5.34
CA GLU A 70 23.09 8.75 6.06
C GLU A 70 22.64 7.86 7.22
N LEU A 71 22.57 6.54 7.00
CA LEU A 71 22.21 5.57 8.03
C LEU A 71 23.20 5.57 9.20
N MET A 72 24.50 5.72 8.92
CA MET A 72 25.56 5.81 9.94
C MET A 72 25.51 7.08 10.80
N ARG A 73 24.73 8.09 10.40
CA ARG A 73 24.57 9.36 11.16
C ARG A 73 23.31 9.38 12.03
N ILE A 74 22.51 8.33 12.00
CA ILE A 74 21.33 8.18 12.86
C ILE A 74 21.80 7.53 14.16
N ASP A 75 21.87 8.30 15.25
CA ASP A 75 22.18 7.83 16.61
C ASP A 75 21.07 6.94 17.20
#